data_AF-A0A2L0MXD6-F1
#
_entry.id   AF-A0A2L0MXD6-F1
#
_cell.length_a   1.000
_cell.length_b   1.000
_cell.length_c   1.000
_cell.angle_alpha   90.00
_cell.angle_beta   90.00
_cell.angle_gamma   90.00
#
_symmetry.space_group_name_H-M   'P 1'
#
loop_
_entity.id
_entity.type
_entity.pdbx_description
1 polymer ?
#
loop_
_entity_poly.entity_id
_entity_poly.type
_entity_poly.pdbx_seq_one_letter_code
_entity_poly.pdbx_strand_id
1 'polypeptide(L)'
;MSGRADPIVAEADPGTLQHSGTATSAAAVWGVRQPLGSNAHGRVLRCPGLVDNARVMESDDVLARVSELRAAGSGPKQIARALGLRPAQASALLRQVAECRTEGVAPADRPVVGCWVNAGWSAGLGLAAVPAWAEADPPPASGRGYPHAADDTATSGFAQVLVARQERASRLTVCGFLVDVYCLGVKNTVEPEVIGAGSLLAYLRRYYSAFDQPPLSIELDQARTIVHGAVEYARSLGFTPAPGFADTAPYLGSVRGDEPAIVFGREGKPFYASGPYDDARNIVRTLEQSCGPDGFHYTVAMGQL
;
A
#
# COMPACT_ATOMS: atom_id res chain seq x y z
N MET A 1 -57.69 20.01 -32.86
CA MET A 1 -56.85 18.95 -33.46
C MET A 1 -55.84 18.54 -32.40
N SER A 2 -56.06 17.38 -31.81
CA SER A 2 -55.25 16.78 -30.74
C SER A 2 -54.11 15.98 -31.37
N GLY A 3 -52.87 16.20 -30.94
CA GLY A 3 -51.71 15.39 -31.31
C GLY A 3 -50.79 15.24 -30.11
N ARG A 4 -50.93 14.14 -29.38
CA ARG A 4 -49.92 13.62 -28.45
C ARG A 4 -48.78 13.05 -29.28
N ALA A 5 -47.55 13.35 -28.92
CA ALA A 5 -46.37 12.63 -29.36
C ALA A 5 -45.93 11.71 -28.21
N ASP A 6 -46.02 10.40 -28.43
CA ASP A 6 -45.47 9.38 -27.54
C ASP A 6 -43.94 9.31 -27.71
N PRO A 7 -43.16 9.07 -26.64
CA PRO A 7 -41.73 8.85 -26.76
C PRO A 7 -41.43 7.43 -27.26
N ILE A 8 -40.51 7.35 -28.22
CA ILE A 8 -39.99 6.13 -28.82
C ILE A 8 -39.24 5.32 -27.76
N VAL A 9 -39.74 4.13 -27.46
CA VAL A 9 -39.04 3.08 -26.70
C VAL A 9 -38.07 2.39 -27.67
N ALA A 10 -36.77 2.51 -27.42
CA ALA A 10 -35.76 1.71 -28.10
C ALA A 10 -35.64 0.35 -27.38
N GLU A 11 -36.15 -0.69 -28.03
CA GLU A 11 -35.99 -2.10 -27.66
C GLU A 11 -34.51 -2.50 -27.78
N ALA A 12 -33.92 -3.03 -26.71
CA ALA A 12 -32.57 -3.58 -26.72
C ALA A 12 -32.59 -5.05 -27.16
N ASP A 13 -31.82 -5.35 -28.20
CA ASP A 13 -31.58 -6.67 -28.79
C ASP A 13 -30.90 -7.63 -27.77
N PRO A 14 -31.45 -8.83 -27.50
CA PRO A 14 -30.91 -9.74 -26.49
C PRO A 14 -29.82 -10.61 -27.12
N GLY A 15 -28.56 -10.17 -27.07
CA GLY A 15 -27.52 -11.01 -27.66
C GLY A 15 -26.08 -10.52 -27.57
N THR A 16 -25.54 -10.22 -26.39
CA THR A 16 -24.09 -10.39 -26.15
C THR A 16 -23.84 -10.61 -24.66
N LEU A 17 -23.33 -11.80 -24.33
CA LEU A 17 -22.85 -12.17 -22.99
C LEU A 17 -21.73 -11.20 -22.58
N GLN A 18 -22.07 -10.24 -21.73
CA GLN A 18 -21.13 -9.40 -21.01
C GLN A 18 -20.55 -10.19 -19.83
N HIS A 19 -19.24 -10.48 -19.87
CA HIS A 19 -18.47 -10.60 -18.65
C HIS A 19 -18.20 -9.18 -18.12
N SER A 20 -19.17 -8.62 -17.39
CA SER A 20 -19.04 -7.36 -16.67
C SER A 20 -18.32 -7.59 -15.35
N GLY A 21 -17.00 -7.42 -15.35
CA GLY A 21 -16.24 -7.21 -14.11
C GLY A 21 -16.56 -5.82 -13.58
N THR A 22 -17.47 -5.72 -12.61
CA THR A 22 -17.89 -4.44 -12.04
C THR A 22 -16.93 -3.96 -10.95
N ALA A 23 -16.86 -2.63 -10.81
CA ALA A 23 -16.17 -1.79 -9.80
C ALA A 23 -16.15 -2.32 -8.35
N THR A 24 -17.11 -3.18 -8.02
CA THR A 24 -17.20 -3.92 -6.76
C THR A 24 -15.89 -4.66 -6.44
N SER A 25 -15.08 -5.00 -7.44
CA SER A 25 -13.86 -5.80 -7.31
C SER A 25 -12.78 -5.19 -6.40
N ALA A 26 -12.46 -3.89 -6.54
CA ALA A 26 -11.35 -3.32 -5.75
C ALA A 26 -11.66 -3.32 -4.26
N ALA A 27 -12.75 -2.69 -3.81
CA ALA A 27 -13.14 -2.71 -2.40
C ALA A 27 -13.43 -4.13 -1.87
N ALA A 28 -14.00 -5.04 -2.70
CA ALA A 28 -14.26 -6.43 -2.28
C ALA A 28 -12.98 -7.25 -2.07
N VAL A 29 -11.90 -6.99 -2.83
CA VAL A 29 -10.59 -7.62 -2.59
C VAL A 29 -10.03 -7.23 -1.21
N TRP A 30 -10.32 -6.02 -0.74
CA TRP A 30 -9.92 -5.54 0.59
C TRP A 30 -10.88 -5.99 1.71
N GLY A 31 -12.16 -6.22 1.41
CA GLY A 31 -13.19 -6.60 2.39
C GLY A 31 -13.12 -8.05 2.92
N VAL A 32 -12.29 -8.93 2.34
CA VAL A 32 -12.29 -10.38 2.65
C VAL A 32 -11.18 -10.82 3.62
N ARG A 33 -10.27 -9.94 4.06
CA ARG A 33 -9.14 -10.36 4.92
C ARG A 33 -8.89 -9.42 6.10
N GLN A 34 -9.59 -9.67 7.20
CA GLN A 34 -8.97 -9.53 8.52
C GLN A 34 -8.09 -10.76 8.77
N PRO A 35 -6.78 -10.63 9.03
CA PRO A 35 -6.00 -11.77 9.48
C PRO A 35 -6.45 -12.20 10.87
N LEU A 36 -6.81 -13.47 10.99
CA LEU A 36 -7.04 -14.17 12.26
C LEU A 36 -5.82 -14.00 13.18
N GLY A 37 -6.11 -13.72 14.45
CA GLY A 37 -5.15 -13.34 15.48
C GLY A 37 -3.88 -14.19 15.51
N SER A 38 -2.76 -13.49 15.66
CA SER A 38 -1.47 -14.08 15.97
C SER A 38 -1.47 -14.60 17.41
N ASN A 39 -1.61 -15.93 17.58
CA ASN A 39 -1.26 -16.59 18.82
C ASN A 39 0.27 -16.74 18.90
N ALA A 40 0.93 -15.71 19.45
CA ALA A 40 2.32 -15.81 19.87
C ALA A 40 2.38 -16.48 21.26
N HIS A 41 2.44 -17.80 21.29
CA HIS A 41 2.96 -18.52 22.46
C HIS A 41 4.46 -18.72 22.27
N GLY A 42 5.23 -17.89 22.97
CA GLY A 42 6.68 -18.01 23.08
C GLY A 42 7.04 -19.38 23.66
N ARG A 43 7.53 -20.27 22.81
CA ARG A 43 8.13 -21.54 23.21
C ARG A 43 9.64 -21.40 23.11
N VAL A 44 10.29 -21.19 24.25
CA VAL A 44 11.74 -21.27 24.40
C VAL A 44 12.15 -22.70 24.06
N LEU A 45 12.71 -22.91 22.87
CA LEU A 45 13.33 -24.18 22.50
C LEU A 45 14.71 -24.25 23.18
N ARG A 46 14.78 -24.90 24.35
CA ARG A 46 16.05 -25.43 24.87
C ARG A 46 16.39 -26.70 24.10
N CYS A 47 17.45 -26.65 23.31
CA CYS A 47 18.11 -27.86 22.79
C CYS A 47 19.08 -28.39 23.86
N PRO A 48 18.98 -29.66 24.29
CA PRO A 48 19.95 -30.24 25.21
C PRO A 48 21.11 -30.91 24.46
N GLY A 49 22.33 -30.66 24.96
CA GLY A 49 23.47 -31.57 24.85
C GLY A 49 24.52 -31.25 23.78
N LEU A 50 25.61 -30.58 24.19
CA LEU A 50 26.98 -31.02 23.92
C LEU A 50 27.96 -30.25 24.84
N VAL A 51 28.56 -30.93 25.80
CA VAL A 51 29.72 -30.42 26.56
C VAL A 51 30.99 -31.02 25.94
N ASP A 52 31.95 -30.18 25.54
CA ASP A 52 33.20 -29.98 26.29
C ASP A 52 34.24 -29.08 25.58
N ASN A 53 34.86 -28.23 26.40
CA ASN A 53 36.08 -27.43 26.22
C ASN A 53 36.16 -26.32 25.16
N ALA A 54 35.44 -25.22 25.43
CA ALA A 54 36.01 -23.87 25.42
C ALA A 54 35.13 -22.99 26.32
N ARG A 55 35.74 -22.09 27.10
CA ARG A 55 35.11 -21.03 27.92
C ARG A 55 33.66 -20.75 27.52
N VAL A 56 32.72 -20.96 28.43
CA VAL A 56 31.32 -20.53 28.28
C VAL A 56 31.32 -19.00 28.20
N MET A 57 31.56 -18.46 27.02
CA MET A 57 31.12 -17.12 26.65
C MET A 57 29.62 -17.18 26.52
N GLU A 58 28.91 -16.24 27.14
CA GLU A 58 27.47 -16.13 26.96
C GLU A 58 27.15 -15.88 25.48
N SER A 59 25.96 -16.29 25.03
CA SER A 59 25.56 -16.19 23.62
C SER A 59 25.74 -14.77 23.07
N ASP A 60 25.54 -13.77 23.92
CA ASP A 60 25.64 -12.35 23.57
C ASP A 60 27.10 -11.89 23.38
N ASP A 61 28.04 -12.42 24.18
CA ASP A 61 29.48 -12.14 24.04
C ASP A 61 30.03 -12.69 22.72
N VAL A 62 29.54 -13.87 22.30
CA VAL A 62 29.93 -14.47 21.02
C VAL A 62 29.41 -13.63 19.85
N LEU A 63 28.17 -13.13 19.93
CA LEU A 63 27.59 -12.27 18.90
C LEU A 63 28.31 -10.91 18.81
N ALA A 64 28.66 -10.29 19.94
CA ALA A 64 29.45 -9.07 19.99
C ALA A 64 30.81 -9.25 19.31
N ARG A 65 31.52 -10.36 19.62
CA ARG A 65 32.82 -10.64 19.03
C ARG A 65 32.76 -10.93 17.52
N VAL A 66 31.71 -11.63 17.07
CA VAL A 66 31.46 -11.83 15.62
C VAL A 66 31.21 -10.49 14.92
N SER A 67 30.46 -9.60 15.55
CA SER A 67 30.17 -8.24 15.04
C SER A 67 31.44 -7.41 14.86
N GLU A 68 32.35 -7.41 15.84
CA GLU A 68 33.65 -6.73 15.78
C GLU A 68 34.54 -7.27 14.67
N LEU A 69 34.71 -8.60 14.60
CA LEU A 69 35.54 -9.22 13.56
C LEU A 69 35.00 -8.93 12.16
N ARG A 70 33.68 -8.90 12.01
CA ARG A 70 33.03 -8.54 10.74
C ARG A 70 33.24 -7.07 10.40
N ALA A 71 33.14 -6.16 11.37
CA ALA A 71 33.41 -4.74 11.19
C ALA A 71 34.89 -4.47 10.81
N ALA A 72 35.81 -5.29 11.32
CA ALA A 72 37.22 -5.28 10.94
C ALA A 72 37.51 -5.93 9.56
N GLY A 73 36.47 -6.27 8.77
CA GLY A 73 36.61 -6.79 7.41
C GLY A 73 36.80 -8.31 7.31
N SER A 74 36.69 -9.06 8.41
CA SER A 74 36.89 -10.51 8.37
C SER A 74 35.76 -11.22 7.61
N GLY A 75 36.13 -12.15 6.73
CA GLY A 75 35.21 -13.05 6.05
C GLY A 75 34.78 -14.24 6.92
N PRO A 76 33.72 -14.98 6.54
CA PRO A 76 33.15 -16.07 7.36
C PRO A 76 34.17 -17.14 7.78
N LYS A 77 35.10 -17.51 6.90
CA LYS A 77 36.17 -18.48 7.19
C LYS A 77 37.19 -17.95 8.20
N GLN A 78 37.51 -16.66 8.16
CA GLN A 78 38.44 -16.03 9.10
C GLN A 78 37.80 -15.91 10.48
N ILE A 79 36.51 -15.57 10.55
CA ILE A 79 35.73 -15.52 11.79
C ILE A 79 35.62 -16.92 12.41
N ALA A 80 35.31 -17.94 11.61
CA ALA A 80 35.28 -19.33 12.06
C ALA A 80 36.62 -19.76 12.70
N ARG A 81 37.74 -19.44 12.03
CA ARG A 81 39.08 -19.74 12.54
C ARG A 81 39.42 -18.97 13.81
N ALA A 82 39.06 -17.69 13.89
CA ALA A 82 39.36 -16.83 15.03
C ALA A 82 38.59 -17.24 16.30
N LEU A 83 37.39 -17.79 16.14
CA LEU A 83 36.50 -18.18 17.25
C LEU A 83 36.49 -19.70 17.53
N GLY A 84 37.30 -20.48 16.82
CA GLY A 84 37.32 -21.95 16.98
C GLY A 84 36.02 -22.64 16.57
N LEU A 85 35.22 -22.00 15.71
CA LEU A 85 33.89 -22.47 15.30
C LEU A 85 33.94 -23.25 13.99
N ARG A 86 32.96 -24.15 13.77
CA ARG A 86 32.74 -24.73 12.44
C ARG A 86 32.24 -23.64 11.48
N PRO A 87 32.58 -23.71 10.17
CA PRO A 87 32.12 -22.72 9.18
C PRO A 87 30.61 -22.48 9.17
N ALA A 88 29.81 -23.53 9.35
CA ALA A 88 28.34 -23.42 9.43
C ALA A 88 27.87 -22.64 10.67
N GLN A 89 28.55 -22.80 11.81
CA GLN A 89 28.23 -22.07 13.05
C GLN A 89 28.60 -20.59 12.93
N ALA A 90 29.76 -20.27 12.35
CA ALA A 90 30.15 -18.89 12.06
C ALA A 90 29.17 -18.20 11.10
N SER A 91 28.71 -18.91 10.06
CA SER A 91 27.67 -18.39 9.15
C SER A 91 26.32 -18.16 9.86
N ALA A 92 25.94 -19.05 10.79
CA ALA A 92 24.71 -18.88 11.58
C ALA A 92 24.78 -17.68 12.52
N LEU A 93 25.92 -17.49 13.21
CA LEU A 93 26.14 -16.33 14.08
C LEU A 93 26.23 -15.02 13.30
N LEU A 94 26.85 -15.03 12.11
CA LEU A 94 26.85 -13.87 11.22
C LEU A 94 25.43 -13.47 10.79
N ARG A 95 24.57 -14.47 10.53
CA ARG A 95 23.15 -14.22 10.27
C ARG A 95 22.46 -13.63 11.49
N GLN A 96 22.69 -14.15 12.69
CA GLN A 96 22.13 -13.60 13.93
C GLN A 96 22.62 -12.17 14.22
N VAL A 97 23.91 -11.88 14.02
CA VAL A 97 24.44 -10.51 14.16
C VAL A 97 23.81 -9.56 13.13
N ALA A 98 23.58 -10.01 11.90
CA ALA A 98 22.87 -9.22 10.91
C ALA A 98 21.39 -9.01 11.28
N GLU A 99 20.74 -10.03 11.87
CA GLU A 99 19.38 -9.96 12.40
C GLU A 99 19.29 -8.93 13.55
N CYS A 100 20.16 -9.03 14.57
CA CYS A 100 20.21 -8.09 15.71
C CYS A 100 20.57 -6.66 15.32
N ARG A 101 21.38 -6.44 14.27
CA ARG A 101 21.67 -5.08 13.77
C ARG A 101 20.46 -4.43 13.10
N THR A 102 19.49 -5.22 12.66
CA THR A 102 18.29 -4.73 11.99
C THR A 102 17.11 -4.61 12.97
N GLU A 103 17.15 -5.36 14.08
CA GLU A 103 16.29 -5.16 15.24
C GLU A 103 16.53 -3.76 15.83
N GLY A 104 15.50 -2.91 15.80
CA GLY A 104 15.56 -1.53 16.33
C GLY A 104 15.81 -0.44 15.29
N VAL A 105 16.06 -0.77 14.02
CA VAL A 105 16.06 0.23 12.94
C VAL A 105 14.60 0.65 12.68
N ALA A 106 14.34 1.95 12.76
CA ALA A 106 13.01 2.49 12.52
C ALA A 106 12.53 2.12 11.11
N PRO A 107 11.22 1.84 10.91
CA PRO A 107 10.68 1.45 9.61
C PRO A 107 11.11 2.36 8.46
N ALA A 108 11.14 3.68 8.68
CA ALA A 108 11.51 4.68 7.68
C ALA A 108 12.98 4.61 7.23
N ASP A 109 13.88 4.09 8.08
CA ASP A 109 15.32 4.02 7.84
C ASP A 109 15.74 2.73 7.13
N ARG A 110 14.81 1.76 7.02
CA ARG A 110 15.06 0.50 6.30
C ARG A 110 15.15 0.76 4.79
N PRO A 111 16.12 0.18 4.06
CA PRO A 111 16.23 0.37 2.62
C PRO A 111 14.92 0.07 1.88
N VAL A 112 14.53 0.96 0.98
CA VAL A 112 13.39 0.73 0.08
C VAL A 112 13.80 -0.27 -0.98
N VAL A 113 13.00 -1.31 -1.14
CA VAL A 113 13.15 -2.31 -2.21
C VAL A 113 12.30 -1.94 -3.42
N GLY A 114 11.15 -1.32 -3.20
CA GLY A 114 10.36 -0.71 -4.26
C GLY A 114 9.05 -0.13 -3.74
N CYS A 115 8.46 0.74 -4.55
CA CYS A 115 7.12 1.27 -4.35
C CYS A 115 6.32 1.09 -5.64
N TRP A 116 5.00 0.87 -5.50
CA TRP A 116 4.11 0.66 -6.63
C TRP A 116 2.80 1.40 -6.45
N VAL A 117 2.15 1.74 -7.57
CA VAL A 117 0.78 2.27 -7.64
C VAL A 117 0.03 1.64 -8.81
N ASN A 118 -1.30 1.54 -8.75
CA ASN A 118 -2.10 1.10 -9.89
C ASN A 118 -2.04 2.12 -11.05
N ALA A 119 -2.25 1.65 -12.27
CA ALA A 119 -2.53 2.53 -13.40
C ALA A 119 -3.85 3.29 -13.21
N GLY A 120 -3.95 4.49 -13.74
CA GLY A 120 -5.11 5.38 -13.64
C GLY A 120 -5.23 6.16 -12.34
N TRP A 121 -4.22 6.10 -11.47
CA TRP A 121 -4.22 6.83 -10.20
C TRP A 121 -4.19 8.35 -10.39
N SER A 122 -3.60 8.83 -11.51
CA SER A 122 -3.37 10.26 -11.78
C SER A 122 -4.58 10.96 -12.40
N ALA A 123 -5.55 10.20 -12.89
CA ALA A 123 -6.69 10.72 -13.60
C ALA A 123 -7.43 11.76 -12.75
N GLY A 124 -7.75 12.91 -13.35
CA GLY A 124 -8.48 13.99 -12.68
C GLY A 124 -7.71 14.78 -11.62
N LEU A 125 -6.47 14.40 -11.26
CA LEU A 125 -5.64 15.14 -10.31
C LEU A 125 -4.90 16.29 -10.99
N GLY A 126 -4.68 17.38 -10.26
CA GLY A 126 -3.81 18.46 -10.75
C GLY A 126 -2.35 18.15 -10.46
N LEU A 127 -1.60 17.79 -11.51
CA LEU A 127 -0.20 17.38 -11.45
C LEU A 127 0.75 18.39 -12.13
N ALA A 128 0.38 19.68 -12.17
CA ALA A 128 1.16 20.71 -12.84
C ALA A 128 2.60 20.85 -12.30
N ALA A 129 2.83 20.56 -11.02
CA ALA A 129 4.17 20.56 -10.41
C ALA A 129 5.03 19.35 -10.82
N VAL A 130 4.41 18.29 -11.35
CA VAL A 130 5.00 16.98 -11.64
C VAL A 130 4.39 16.36 -12.90
N PRO A 131 4.50 17.02 -14.08
CA PRO A 131 3.89 16.54 -15.31
C PRO A 131 4.38 15.14 -15.71
N ALA A 132 5.64 14.82 -15.40
CA ALA A 132 6.24 13.51 -15.64
C ALA A 132 5.49 12.36 -14.93
N TRP A 133 4.84 12.61 -13.78
CA TRP A 133 4.05 11.60 -13.09
C TRP A 133 2.76 11.25 -13.83
N ALA A 134 2.12 12.26 -14.46
CA ALA A 134 0.95 12.04 -15.29
C ALA A 134 1.33 11.32 -16.60
N GLU A 135 2.46 11.71 -17.22
CA GLU A 135 2.95 11.08 -18.45
C GLU A 135 3.33 9.60 -18.25
N ALA A 136 3.77 9.23 -17.05
CA ALA A 136 4.12 7.85 -16.70
C ALA A 136 2.89 6.96 -16.41
N ASP A 137 1.71 7.54 -16.21
CA ASP A 137 0.48 6.80 -15.92
C ASP A 137 -0.25 6.41 -17.22
N PRO A 138 -0.28 5.12 -17.60
CA PRO A 138 -0.83 4.71 -18.86
C PRO A 138 -2.36 4.83 -18.85
N PRO A 139 -2.97 5.25 -19.97
CA PRO A 139 -4.43 5.36 -20.09
C PRO A 139 -5.12 4.00 -19.83
N PRO A 140 -6.44 3.98 -19.59
CA PRO A 140 -7.17 2.75 -19.35
C PRO A 140 -6.98 1.75 -20.51
N ALA A 141 -6.79 0.46 -20.17
CA ALA A 141 -6.64 -0.60 -21.15
C ALA A 141 -7.86 -0.76 -22.08
N SER A 142 -9.04 -0.25 -21.70
CA SER A 142 -10.26 -0.30 -22.51
C SER A 142 -10.20 0.58 -23.78
N GLY A 143 -9.16 1.40 -23.95
CA GLY A 143 -9.01 2.29 -25.12
C GLY A 143 -10.03 3.44 -25.17
N ARG A 144 -11.01 3.44 -24.28
CA ARG A 144 -11.78 4.62 -23.92
C ARG A 144 -10.89 5.41 -22.96
N GLY A 145 -10.57 6.66 -23.29
CA GLY A 145 -9.84 7.53 -22.36
C GLY A 145 -10.50 7.55 -20.98
N TYR A 146 -9.78 7.99 -19.93
CA TYR A 146 -10.39 8.14 -18.61
C TYR A 146 -11.72 8.89 -18.77
N PRO A 147 -12.86 8.32 -18.33
CA PRO A 147 -14.16 8.85 -18.69
C PRO A 147 -14.27 10.30 -18.22
N HIS A 148 -14.32 11.23 -19.18
CA HIS A 148 -14.49 12.66 -18.92
C HIS A 148 -15.92 13.04 -18.54
N ALA A 149 -16.86 12.10 -18.48
CA ALA A 149 -18.22 12.38 -18.08
C ALA A 149 -18.97 11.10 -17.68
N ALA A 150 -19.65 11.18 -16.54
CA ALA A 150 -20.87 10.48 -16.10
C ALA A 150 -20.98 8.93 -16.17
N ASP A 151 -20.17 8.20 -16.94
CA ASP A 151 -20.52 6.82 -17.33
C ASP A 151 -19.28 5.90 -17.40
N ASP A 152 -18.50 5.84 -16.31
CA ASP A 152 -17.85 4.62 -15.82
C ASP A 152 -17.13 4.92 -14.49
N THR A 153 -17.76 4.59 -13.37
CA THR A 153 -17.29 4.86 -12.00
C THR A 153 -16.32 3.81 -11.46
N ALA A 154 -15.81 2.91 -12.31
CA ALA A 154 -15.35 1.63 -11.78
C ALA A 154 -13.98 1.65 -11.07
N THR A 155 -13.08 2.56 -11.46
CA THR A 155 -11.72 2.64 -10.88
C THR A 155 -11.19 4.08 -10.78
N SER A 156 -11.97 5.08 -11.23
CA SER A 156 -11.51 6.47 -11.22
C SER A 156 -11.50 7.04 -9.79
N GLY A 157 -10.35 7.57 -9.36
CA GLY A 157 -10.18 8.20 -8.04
C GLY A 157 -9.55 7.35 -6.95
N PHE A 158 -9.06 6.14 -7.26
CA PHE A 158 -8.30 5.33 -6.32
C PHE A 158 -6.82 5.20 -6.70
N ALA A 159 -5.95 5.41 -5.71
CA ALA A 159 -4.54 5.08 -5.75
C ALA A 159 -4.25 3.97 -4.72
N GLN A 160 -4.04 2.74 -5.20
CA GLN A 160 -3.60 1.60 -4.43
C GLN A 160 -2.07 1.58 -4.40
N VAL A 161 -1.48 2.02 -3.30
CA VAL A 161 -0.02 2.12 -3.13
C VAL A 161 0.50 0.92 -2.35
N LEU A 162 1.63 0.35 -2.77
CA LEU A 162 2.39 -0.64 -2.00
C LEU A 162 3.82 -0.13 -1.78
N VAL A 163 4.32 -0.24 -0.55
CA VAL A 163 5.73 0.01 -0.21
C VAL A 163 6.36 -1.28 0.27
N ALA A 164 7.52 -1.65 -0.27
CA ALA A 164 8.33 -2.77 0.22
C ALA A 164 9.66 -2.24 0.74
N ARG A 165 9.99 -2.57 1.99
CA ARG A 165 11.29 -2.28 2.60
C ARG A 165 12.02 -3.54 3.01
N GLN A 166 13.34 -3.46 3.05
CA GLN A 166 14.18 -4.55 3.52
C GLN A 166 13.95 -4.78 5.00
N GLU A 167 13.55 -6.00 5.39
CA GLU A 167 13.42 -6.38 6.79
C GLU A 167 14.71 -7.02 7.32
N ARG A 168 15.29 -7.92 6.52
CA ARG A 168 16.56 -8.63 6.74
C ARG A 168 16.93 -9.32 5.44
N ALA A 169 18.15 -9.83 5.28
CA ALA A 169 18.70 -10.33 4.01
C ALA A 169 17.70 -10.89 2.96
N SER A 170 16.85 -11.85 3.32
CA SER A 170 15.87 -12.49 2.41
C SER A 170 14.40 -12.22 2.75
N ARG A 171 14.12 -11.22 3.58
CA ARG A 171 12.77 -10.81 3.97
C ARG A 171 12.52 -9.34 3.70
N LEU A 172 11.30 -9.06 3.31
CA LEU A 172 10.78 -7.72 3.09
C LEU A 172 9.62 -7.49 4.03
N THR A 173 9.42 -6.25 4.44
CA THR A 173 8.15 -5.81 5.01
C THR A 173 7.40 -5.04 3.94
N VAL A 174 6.17 -5.46 3.67
CA VAL A 174 5.27 -4.80 2.73
C VAL A 174 4.15 -4.10 3.48
N CYS A 175 3.77 -2.93 2.97
CA CYS A 175 2.74 -2.07 3.53
C CYS A 175 1.86 -1.57 2.40
N GLY A 176 0.55 -1.69 2.56
CA GLY A 176 -0.43 -1.33 1.54
C GLY A 176 -1.30 -0.16 1.97
N PHE A 177 -1.66 0.70 1.02
CA PHE A 177 -2.58 1.82 1.22
C PHE A 177 -3.59 1.82 0.07
N LEU A 178 -4.88 1.81 0.39
CA LEU A 178 -5.93 2.15 -0.55
C LEU A 178 -6.33 3.60 -0.32
N VAL A 179 -5.98 4.47 -1.26
CA VAL A 179 -6.18 5.92 -1.17
C VAL A 179 -7.30 6.34 -2.10
N ASP A 180 -8.30 7.02 -1.57
CA ASP A 180 -9.25 7.84 -2.32
C ASP A 180 -8.64 9.24 -2.52
N VAL A 181 -8.14 9.48 -3.71
CA VAL A 181 -7.45 10.73 -4.07
C VAL A 181 -8.42 11.85 -4.42
N TYR A 182 -9.73 11.58 -4.42
CA TYR A 182 -10.76 12.56 -4.72
C TYR A 182 -11.50 13.06 -3.48
N CYS A 183 -11.48 12.33 -2.36
CA CYS A 183 -12.26 12.70 -1.20
C CYS A 183 -11.71 12.14 0.13
N LEU A 184 -11.86 10.84 0.36
CA LEU A 184 -11.76 10.27 1.72
C LEU A 184 -10.31 10.04 2.21
N GLY A 185 -9.30 10.22 1.36
CA GLY A 185 -7.92 9.91 1.71
C GLY A 185 -7.71 8.41 1.87
N VAL A 186 -6.90 7.98 2.85
CA VAL A 186 -6.63 6.55 3.07
C VAL A 186 -7.89 5.85 3.61
N LYS A 187 -8.55 5.03 2.76
CA LYS A 187 -9.74 4.24 3.12
C LYS A 187 -9.40 2.92 3.81
N ASN A 188 -8.30 2.29 3.42
CA ASN A 188 -7.84 1.03 4.01
C ASN A 188 -6.31 0.93 4.00
N THR A 189 -5.76 0.13 4.91
CA THR A 189 -4.34 -0.21 4.94
C THR A 189 -4.12 -1.71 5.03
N VAL A 190 -3.05 -2.21 4.40
CA VAL A 190 -2.47 -3.51 4.75
C VAL A 190 -1.38 -3.21 5.75
N GLU A 191 -1.59 -3.67 6.97
CA GLU A 191 -0.61 -3.58 8.05
C GLU A 191 0.73 -4.20 7.64
N PRO A 192 1.84 -3.79 8.28
CA PRO A 192 3.17 -4.30 7.95
C PRO A 192 3.24 -5.84 7.96
N GLU A 193 3.45 -6.43 6.80
CA GLU A 193 3.53 -7.89 6.62
C GLU A 193 4.95 -8.30 6.21
N VAL A 194 5.58 -9.21 6.97
CA VAL A 194 6.91 -9.73 6.63
C VAL A 194 6.79 -10.90 5.65
N ILE A 195 7.25 -10.70 4.42
CA ILE A 195 7.25 -11.70 3.35
C ILE A 195 8.66 -12.15 2.97
N GLY A 196 8.77 -13.28 2.27
CA GLY A 196 10.03 -13.65 1.60
C GLY A 196 10.30 -12.75 0.41
N ALA A 197 11.55 -12.32 0.19
CA ALA A 197 11.89 -11.47 -0.94
C ALA A 197 11.52 -12.09 -2.29
N GLY A 198 11.69 -13.42 -2.44
CA GLY A 198 11.27 -14.16 -3.64
C GLY A 198 9.75 -14.23 -3.86
N SER A 199 8.94 -13.84 -2.87
CA SER A 199 7.47 -13.83 -2.96
C SER A 199 6.90 -12.49 -3.42
N LEU A 200 7.72 -11.44 -3.55
CA LEU A 200 7.26 -10.08 -3.85
C LEU A 200 6.43 -10.00 -5.14
N LEU A 201 6.88 -10.64 -6.23
CA LEU A 201 6.15 -10.59 -7.51
C LEU A 201 4.77 -11.25 -7.42
N ALA A 202 4.67 -12.39 -6.73
CA ALA A 202 3.39 -13.06 -6.48
C ALA A 202 2.48 -12.21 -5.58
N TYR A 203 3.08 -11.52 -4.60
CA TYR A 203 2.36 -10.59 -3.74
C TYR A 203 1.77 -9.43 -4.54
N LEU A 204 2.56 -8.77 -5.39
CA LEU A 204 2.12 -7.67 -6.25
C LEU A 204 0.94 -8.09 -7.13
N ARG A 205 1.03 -9.25 -7.80
CA ARG A 205 -0.06 -9.78 -8.64
C ARG A 205 -1.37 -9.97 -7.86
N ARG A 206 -1.28 -10.46 -6.62
CA ARG A 206 -2.44 -10.62 -5.75
C ARG A 206 -2.98 -9.28 -5.26
N TYR A 207 -2.09 -8.39 -4.85
CA TYR A 207 -2.46 -7.09 -4.28
C TYR A 207 -3.17 -6.20 -5.30
N TYR A 208 -2.71 -6.23 -6.55
CA TYR A 208 -3.27 -5.46 -7.68
C TYR A 208 -4.27 -6.24 -8.52
N SER A 209 -4.81 -7.39 -8.06
CA SER A 209 -5.67 -8.25 -8.88
C SER A 209 -7.01 -7.62 -9.29
N ALA A 210 -7.38 -6.51 -8.64
CA ALA A 210 -8.58 -5.74 -8.97
C ALA A 210 -8.39 -4.75 -10.12
N PHE A 211 -7.17 -4.60 -10.63
CA PHE A 211 -6.82 -3.67 -11.70
C PHE A 211 -6.49 -4.43 -12.98
N ASP A 212 -7.01 -3.95 -14.11
CA ASP A 212 -6.83 -4.59 -15.42
C ASP A 212 -5.43 -4.40 -16.01
N GLN A 213 -4.61 -3.57 -15.37
CA GLN A 213 -3.25 -3.23 -15.80
C GLN A 213 -2.24 -3.56 -14.70
N PRO A 214 -1.00 -3.92 -15.08
CA PRO A 214 0.06 -4.11 -14.10
C PRO A 214 0.32 -2.81 -13.32
N PRO A 215 0.77 -2.90 -12.07
CA PRO A 215 1.13 -1.71 -11.31
C PRO A 215 2.36 -1.03 -11.87
N LEU A 216 2.43 0.28 -11.70
CA LEU A 216 3.56 1.12 -12.04
C LEU A 216 4.56 1.10 -10.89
N SER A 217 5.85 0.99 -11.21
CA SER A 217 6.92 1.24 -10.24
C SER A 217 7.07 2.74 -10.06
N ILE A 218 7.10 3.21 -8.81
CA ILE A 218 7.24 4.63 -8.47
C ILE A 218 8.35 4.82 -7.43
N GLU A 219 8.84 6.05 -7.31
CA GLU A 219 9.78 6.42 -6.26
C GLU A 219 9.08 6.57 -4.90
N LEU A 220 9.84 6.43 -3.81
CA LEU A 220 9.29 6.57 -2.46
C LEU A 220 8.66 7.95 -2.25
N ASP A 221 9.27 9.01 -2.78
CA ASP A 221 8.76 10.37 -2.60
C ASP A 221 7.41 10.56 -3.31
N GLN A 222 7.19 9.91 -4.46
CA GLN A 222 5.88 9.90 -5.12
C GLN A 222 4.84 9.13 -4.30
N ALA A 223 5.19 7.95 -3.78
CA ALA A 223 4.31 7.20 -2.87
C ALA A 223 3.95 8.02 -1.62
N ARG A 224 4.93 8.72 -1.05
CA ARG A 224 4.75 9.58 0.13
C ARG A 224 3.82 10.75 -0.18
N THR A 225 4.05 11.43 -1.30
CA THR A 225 3.25 12.58 -1.76
C THR A 225 1.79 12.17 -1.99
N ILE A 226 1.54 11.04 -2.66
CA ILE A 226 0.19 10.53 -2.91
C ILE A 226 -0.52 10.24 -1.57
N VAL A 227 0.12 9.47 -0.69
CA VAL A 227 -0.55 8.98 0.53
C VAL A 227 -0.74 10.09 1.55
N HIS A 228 0.32 10.81 1.93
CA HIS A 228 0.20 11.87 2.96
C HIS A 228 -0.56 13.08 2.45
N GLY A 229 -0.39 13.45 1.17
CA GLY A 229 -1.16 14.53 0.55
C GLY A 229 -2.66 14.24 0.54
N ALA A 230 -3.06 13.00 0.22
CA ALA A 230 -4.47 12.61 0.27
C ALA A 230 -5.02 12.61 1.71
N VAL A 231 -4.20 12.24 2.71
CA VAL A 231 -4.60 12.33 4.12
C VAL A 231 -4.78 13.78 4.57
N GLU A 232 -3.88 14.68 4.18
CA GLU A 232 -4.00 16.10 4.48
C GLU A 232 -5.24 16.71 3.81
N TYR A 233 -5.46 16.38 2.54
CA TYR A 233 -6.65 16.78 1.80
C TYR A 233 -7.93 16.29 2.49
N ALA A 234 -8.02 15.00 2.81
CA ALA A 234 -9.19 14.43 3.47
C ALA A 234 -9.45 15.05 4.85
N ARG A 235 -8.39 15.38 5.61
CA ARG A 235 -8.52 16.12 6.89
C ARG A 235 -9.12 17.50 6.70
N SER A 236 -8.78 18.21 5.61
CA SER A 236 -9.40 19.49 5.28
C SER A 236 -10.91 19.39 5.01
N LEU A 237 -11.38 18.20 4.62
CA LEU A 237 -12.79 17.87 4.39
C LEU A 237 -13.48 17.28 5.63
N GLY A 238 -12.79 17.14 6.76
CA GLY A 238 -13.35 16.58 8.00
C GLY A 238 -13.23 15.06 8.13
N PHE A 239 -12.41 14.40 7.31
CA PHE A 239 -12.16 12.96 7.39
C PHE A 239 -10.84 12.63 8.09
N THR A 240 -10.77 11.41 8.62
CA THR A 240 -9.57 10.84 9.22
C THR A 240 -9.16 9.58 8.46
N PRO A 241 -7.85 9.29 8.35
CA PRO A 241 -7.40 8.08 7.70
C PRO A 241 -7.89 6.82 8.41
N ALA A 242 -7.97 5.72 7.67
CA ALA A 242 -8.42 4.43 8.16
C ALA A 242 -7.66 3.95 9.42
N PRO A 243 -8.32 3.17 10.30
CA PRO A 243 -7.62 2.41 11.34
C PRO A 243 -6.46 1.59 10.73
N GLY A 244 -5.32 1.56 11.42
CA GLY A 244 -4.08 0.93 10.94
C GLY A 244 -3.14 1.86 10.17
N PHE A 245 -3.60 3.05 9.76
CA PHE A 245 -2.70 4.03 9.12
C PHE A 245 -1.55 4.45 10.03
N ALA A 246 -1.78 4.62 11.33
CA ALA A 246 -0.74 5.01 12.29
C ALA A 246 0.42 3.99 12.36
N ASP A 247 0.11 2.70 12.23
CA ASP A 247 1.10 1.62 12.27
C ASP A 247 1.80 1.41 10.92
N THR A 248 1.14 1.81 9.83
CA THR A 248 1.61 1.60 8.45
C THR A 248 2.40 2.80 7.91
N ALA A 249 1.99 4.03 8.26
CA ALA A 249 2.61 5.28 7.82
C ALA A 249 4.12 5.41 8.12
N PRO A 250 4.68 4.87 9.22
CA PRO A 250 6.11 4.90 9.46
C PRO A 250 6.95 4.27 8.33
N TYR A 251 6.38 3.34 7.56
CA TYR A 251 7.07 2.74 6.41
C TYR A 251 7.10 3.65 5.17
N LEU A 252 6.28 4.70 5.09
CA LEU A 252 6.42 5.75 4.07
C LEU A 252 7.52 6.76 4.44
N GLY A 253 7.78 6.92 5.74
CA GLY A 253 8.58 8.01 6.27
C GLY A 253 7.81 9.33 6.34
N SER A 254 8.44 10.34 6.92
CA SER A 254 7.88 11.68 7.09
C SER A 254 7.92 12.48 5.79
N VAL A 255 6.90 13.33 5.58
CA VAL A 255 6.84 14.29 4.47
C VAL A 255 8.05 15.21 4.53
N ARG A 256 8.69 15.43 3.37
CA ARG A 256 9.78 16.39 3.21
C ARG A 256 9.21 17.71 2.69
N GLY A 257 9.73 18.84 3.18
CA GLY A 257 9.20 20.17 2.87
C GLY A 257 9.36 20.60 1.40
N ASP A 258 10.08 19.83 0.59
CA ASP A 258 10.33 20.04 -0.83
C ASP A 258 9.55 19.08 -1.75
N GLU A 259 8.66 18.24 -1.19
CA GLU A 259 7.81 17.36 -1.99
C GLU A 259 6.84 18.17 -2.87
N PRO A 260 6.67 17.77 -4.15
CA PRO A 260 5.82 18.49 -5.07
C PRO A 260 4.34 18.38 -4.69
N ALA A 261 3.58 19.45 -4.90
CA ALA A 261 2.16 19.47 -4.57
C ALA A 261 1.31 18.76 -5.63
N ILE A 262 0.40 17.89 -5.17
CA ILE A 262 -0.71 17.33 -5.96
C ILE A 262 -1.97 18.11 -5.58
N VAL A 263 -2.75 18.54 -6.57
CA VAL A 263 -4.11 19.04 -6.33
C VAL A 263 -5.08 17.85 -6.33
N PHE A 264 -5.52 17.48 -5.14
CA PHE A 264 -6.49 16.40 -4.90
C PHE A 264 -7.93 16.84 -5.20
N GLY A 265 -8.84 15.87 -5.27
CA GLY A 265 -10.18 16.09 -5.81
C GLY A 265 -10.24 15.82 -7.32
N ARG A 266 -11.42 15.47 -7.83
CA ARG A 266 -11.61 15.30 -9.27
C ARG A 266 -11.72 16.68 -9.89
N GLU A 267 -10.74 17.04 -10.71
CA GLU A 267 -10.61 18.37 -11.32
C GLU A 267 -10.57 19.47 -10.24
N GLY A 268 -9.93 19.17 -9.11
CA GLY A 268 -9.78 20.08 -7.97
C GLY A 268 -11.00 20.21 -7.06
N LYS A 269 -12.07 19.43 -7.30
CA LYS A 269 -13.27 19.43 -6.45
C LYS A 269 -13.47 18.09 -5.74
N PRO A 270 -13.89 18.06 -4.46
CA PRO A 270 -14.18 16.80 -3.78
C PRO A 270 -15.21 15.99 -4.57
N PHE A 271 -14.89 14.72 -4.84
CA PHE A 271 -15.78 13.79 -5.53
C PHE A 271 -15.87 12.48 -4.75
N TYR A 272 -17.02 12.22 -4.13
CA TYR A 272 -17.26 11.02 -3.35
C TYR A 272 -18.01 9.96 -4.18
N ALA A 273 -17.35 8.84 -4.48
CA ALA A 273 -18.02 7.64 -4.98
C ALA A 273 -18.27 6.67 -3.83
N SER A 274 -19.54 6.31 -3.61
CA SER A 274 -19.93 5.42 -2.52
C SER A 274 -19.36 4.02 -2.72
N GLY A 275 -18.53 3.59 -1.77
CA GLY A 275 -18.11 2.20 -1.66
C GLY A 275 -19.18 1.33 -0.98
N PRO A 276 -19.10 -0.01 -1.11
CA PRO A 276 -20.04 -0.94 -0.49
C PRO A 276 -19.97 -0.99 1.05
N TYR A 277 -18.90 -0.46 1.64
CA TYR A 277 -18.68 -0.43 3.08
C TYR A 277 -18.75 0.98 3.68
N ASP A 278 -19.08 1.98 2.86
CA ASP A 278 -19.10 3.38 3.26
C ASP A 278 -20.45 3.72 3.92
N ASP A 279 -20.42 4.47 5.04
CA ASP A 279 -21.63 5.16 5.53
C ASP A 279 -21.84 6.43 4.70
N ALA A 280 -22.45 6.24 3.53
CA ALA A 280 -22.65 7.31 2.56
C ALA A 280 -23.43 8.50 3.14
N ARG A 281 -24.38 8.26 4.06
CA ARG A 281 -25.15 9.34 4.69
C ARG A 281 -24.26 10.18 5.60
N ASN A 282 -23.44 9.55 6.42
CA ASN A 282 -22.50 10.27 7.27
C ASN A 282 -21.47 11.05 6.46
N ILE A 283 -20.91 10.41 5.42
CA ILE A 283 -19.90 11.04 4.54
C ILE A 283 -20.46 12.28 3.84
N VAL A 284 -21.64 12.18 3.22
CA VAL A 284 -22.29 13.32 2.54
C VAL A 284 -22.58 14.44 3.54
N ARG A 285 -23.08 14.11 4.74
CA ARG A 285 -23.30 15.11 5.79
C ARG A 285 -22.01 15.82 6.21
N THR A 286 -20.89 15.11 6.35
CA THR A 286 -19.59 15.71 6.66
C THR A 286 -19.17 16.68 5.55
N LEU A 287 -19.33 16.29 4.28
CA LEU A 287 -19.02 17.14 3.12
C LEU A 287 -19.91 18.39 3.06
N GLU A 288 -21.20 18.27 3.35
CA GLU A 288 -22.12 19.42 3.44
C GLU A 288 -21.66 20.40 4.53
N GLN A 289 -21.17 19.90 5.67
CA GLN A 289 -20.67 20.73 6.77
C GLN A 289 -19.36 21.43 6.43
N SER A 290 -18.43 20.75 5.74
CA SER A 290 -17.10 21.29 5.42
C SER A 290 -17.10 22.17 4.18
N CYS A 291 -17.87 21.81 3.15
CA CYS A 291 -17.80 22.42 1.81
C CYS A 291 -19.07 23.17 1.42
N GLY A 292 -20.17 23.00 2.17
CA GLY A 292 -21.50 23.45 1.76
C GLY A 292 -22.16 22.51 0.73
N PRO A 293 -23.46 22.70 0.45
CA PRO A 293 -24.25 21.78 -0.37
C PRO A 293 -23.77 21.65 -1.81
N ASP A 294 -23.18 22.70 -2.38
CA ASP A 294 -22.67 22.71 -3.76
C ASP A 294 -21.14 22.51 -3.85
N GLY A 295 -20.48 22.32 -2.70
CA GLY A 295 -19.02 22.30 -2.59
C GLY A 295 -18.36 20.97 -3.00
N PHE A 296 -19.15 19.93 -3.25
CA PHE A 296 -18.66 18.60 -3.62
C PHE A 296 -19.58 17.93 -4.65
N HIS A 297 -19.12 16.84 -5.22
CA HIS A 297 -19.92 15.94 -6.04
C HIS A 297 -19.94 14.56 -5.42
N TYR A 298 -21.02 13.80 -5.65
CA TYR A 298 -21.09 12.45 -5.17
C TYR A 298 -21.93 11.54 -6.06
N THR A 299 -21.60 10.26 -6.05
CA THR A 299 -22.41 9.18 -6.63
C THR A 299 -22.69 8.15 -5.56
N VAL A 300 -23.98 7.94 -5.25
CA VAL A 300 -24.42 6.85 -4.36
C VAL A 300 -24.93 5.73 -5.24
N ALA A 301 -24.36 4.53 -5.09
CA ALA A 301 -24.93 3.35 -5.73
C ALA A 301 -26.36 3.15 -5.21
N MET A 302 -27.33 3.02 -6.11
CA MET A 302 -28.72 2.73 -5.74
C MET A 302 -28.80 1.28 -5.25
N GLY A 303 -28.61 1.08 -3.94
CA GLY A 303 -28.60 -0.24 -3.31
C GLY A 303 -28.87 -0.19 -1.80
N GLN A 304 -30.15 -0.37 -1.47
CA GLN A 304 -30.77 -0.59 -0.16
C GLN A 304 -30.94 0.62 0.78
N LEU A 305 -32.06 1.33 0.55
CA LEU A 305 -32.83 1.97 1.62
C LEU A 305 -33.49 0.92 2.52
#